data_AF-F9PFS1-F1
#
_entry.id   AF-F9PFS1-F1
#
_cell.length_a   1.000
_cell.length_b   1.000
_cell.length_c   1.000
_cell.angle_alpha   90.00
_cell.angle_beta   90.00
_cell.angle_gamma   90.00
#
_symmetry.space_group_name_H-M   'P 1'
#
loop_
_entity.id
_entity.type
_entity.pdbx_description
1 polymer ?
#
loop_
_entity_poly.entity_id
_entity_poly.type
_entity_poly.pdbx_seq_one_letter_code
_entity_poly.pdbx_strand_id
1 'polypeptide(L)'
;MKLEEFSQDDFERASKRLVRSLTRGKTTSSQPKAILLGGQSGAGKTTIHRVKQREFQGNIIIIDGDSYRSFHPNYLDLQEKYGKDSVDYTKVFAGQMVEYLVDELSKKG
;
A
#
# COMPACT_ATOMS: atom_id res chain seq x y z
N MET A 1 6.05 -23.81 8.25
CA MET A 1 6.08 -22.39 7.87
C MET A 1 5.49 -21.61 9.03
N LYS A 2 6.17 -20.58 9.50
CA LYS A 2 5.65 -19.69 10.55
C LYS A 2 4.49 -18.87 9.99
N LEU A 3 3.63 -18.35 10.86
CA LEU A 3 2.38 -17.71 10.42
C LEU A 3 2.62 -16.39 9.70
N GLU A 4 3.71 -15.70 10.07
CA GLU A 4 4.21 -14.46 9.48
C GLU A 4 5.03 -14.66 8.19
N GLU A 5 5.34 -15.91 7.82
CA GLU A 5 6.00 -16.20 6.56
C GLU A 5 4.97 -16.20 5.43
N PHE A 6 5.37 -15.66 4.28
CA PHE A 6 4.62 -15.67 3.03
C PHE A 6 5.54 -16.12 1.90
N SER A 7 4.96 -16.80 0.90
CA SER A 7 5.72 -17.21 -0.27
C SER A 7 5.88 -16.08 -1.28
N GLN A 8 6.82 -16.24 -2.21
CA GLN A 8 6.94 -15.35 -3.37
C GLN A 8 5.63 -15.32 -4.19
N ASP A 9 4.95 -16.46 -4.35
CA ASP A 9 3.69 -16.55 -5.09
C ASP A 9 2.56 -15.78 -4.42
N ASP A 10 2.49 -15.80 -3.08
CA ASP A 10 1.52 -15.00 -2.31
C ASP A 10 1.77 -13.51 -2.53
N PHE A 11 3.03 -13.09 -2.46
CA PHE A 11 3.44 -11.71 -2.67
C PHE A 11 3.08 -11.25 -4.09
N GLU A 12 3.43 -12.02 -5.11
CA GLU A 12 3.12 -11.70 -6.50
C GLU A 12 1.62 -11.61 -6.78
N ARG A 13 0.83 -12.50 -6.18
CA ARG A 13 -0.63 -12.47 -6.34
C ARG A 13 -1.21 -11.19 -5.74
N ALA A 14 -0.78 -10.82 -4.54
CA ALA A 14 -1.21 -9.59 -3.88
C ALA A 14 -0.75 -8.35 -4.66
N SER A 15 0.50 -8.33 -5.12
CA SER A 15 1.07 -7.19 -5.82
C SER A 15 0.41 -6.96 -7.18
N LYS A 16 0.19 -8.00 -7.98
CA LYS A 16 -0.56 -7.93 -9.26
C LYS A 16 -1.96 -7.38 -9.05
N ARG A 17 -2.66 -7.80 -7.98
CA ARG A 17 -3.99 -7.29 -7.62
C ARG A 17 -3.94 -5.81 -7.26
N LEU A 18 -2.96 -5.39 -6.45
CA LEU A 18 -2.80 -4.01 -6.02
C LEU A 18 -2.44 -3.09 -7.18
N VAL A 19 -1.47 -3.45 -8.03
CA VAL A 19 -1.12 -2.70 -9.23
C VAL A 19 -2.34 -2.49 -10.13
N ARG A 20 -3.11 -3.56 -10.38
CA ARG A 20 -4.35 -3.46 -11.19
C ARG A 20 -5.38 -2.53 -10.56
N SER A 21 -5.56 -2.59 -9.23
CA SER A 21 -6.53 -1.75 -8.53
C SER A 21 -6.11 -0.28 -8.51
N LEU A 22 -4.84 0.00 -8.23
CA LEU A 22 -4.31 1.36 -8.08
C LEU A 22 -4.23 2.11 -9.42
N THR A 23 -3.95 1.39 -10.51
CA THR A 23 -3.85 1.99 -11.85
C THR A 23 -5.21 2.14 -12.55
N ARG A 24 -6.29 1.58 -12.00
CA ARG A 24 -7.62 1.66 -12.61
C ARG A 24 -8.10 3.11 -12.70
N GLY A 25 -8.39 3.56 -13.92
CA GLY A 25 -8.86 4.93 -14.18
C GLY A 25 -7.79 6.00 -13.91
N LYS A 26 -6.51 5.63 -13.93
CA LYS A 26 -5.37 6.55 -13.86
C LYS A 26 -4.69 6.61 -15.23
N THR A 27 -4.10 7.75 -15.54
CA THR A 27 -3.31 7.99 -16.74
C THR A 27 -1.93 8.50 -16.35
N THR A 28 -0.92 8.17 -17.15
CA THR A 28 0.45 8.62 -16.95
C THR A 28 0.57 10.12 -17.24
N SER A 29 1.57 10.76 -16.64
CA SER A 29 1.91 12.17 -16.87
C SER A 29 3.27 12.26 -17.56
N SER A 30 3.44 13.25 -18.44
CA SER A 30 4.78 13.57 -18.99
C SER A 30 5.71 14.18 -17.93
N GLN A 31 5.14 14.69 -16.84
CA GLN A 31 5.85 15.22 -15.67
C GLN A 31 5.20 14.64 -14.41
N PRO A 32 5.54 13.39 -14.04
CA PRO A 32 5.01 12.77 -12.83
C PRO A 32 5.44 13.54 -11.58
N LYS A 33 4.59 13.49 -10.55
CA LYS A 33 4.86 14.12 -9.26
C LYS A 33 4.62 13.11 -8.15
N ALA A 34 5.56 13.04 -7.21
CA ALA A 34 5.42 12.30 -5.98
C ALA A 34 5.26 13.27 -4.81
N ILE A 35 4.37 12.95 -3.87
CA ILE A 35 4.11 13.75 -2.67
C ILE A 35 4.31 12.84 -1.47
N LEU A 36 5.37 13.07 -0.70
CA LEU A 36 5.63 12.38 0.56
C LEU A 36 4.94 13.11 1.70
N LEU A 37 4.15 12.40 2.50
CA LEU A 37 3.42 12.96 3.63
C LEU A 37 4.13 12.67 4.94
N GLY A 38 4.50 13.73 5.66
CA GLY A 38 4.99 13.68 7.03
C GLY A 38 3.93 14.13 8.03
N GLY A 39 4.05 13.68 9.27
CA GLY A 39 3.21 14.11 10.39
C GLY A 39 2.91 12.99 11.37
N GLN A 40 2.64 13.35 12.62
CA GLN A 40 2.30 12.39 13.67
C GLN A 40 0.99 11.64 13.36
N SER A 41 0.76 10.52 14.05
CA SER A 41 -0.56 9.87 14.01
C SER A 41 -1.62 10.84 14.54
N GLY A 42 -2.79 10.88 13.90
CA GLY A 42 -3.86 11.83 14.25
C GLY A 42 -3.71 13.25 13.68
N ALA A 43 -2.58 13.62 13.06
CA ALA A 43 -2.34 14.97 12.50
C ALA A 43 -3.22 15.33 11.28
N GLY A 44 -4.11 14.43 10.84
CA GLY A 44 -5.04 14.71 9.74
C GLY A 44 -4.46 14.51 8.33
N LYS A 45 -3.47 13.62 8.15
CA LYS A 45 -2.89 13.29 6.83
C LYS A 45 -3.95 12.90 5.77
N THR A 46 -5.04 12.27 6.20
CA THR A 46 -6.21 11.94 5.36
C THR A 46 -6.85 13.18 4.71
N THR A 47 -6.77 14.36 5.33
CA THR A 47 -7.22 15.62 4.73
C THR A 47 -6.39 15.95 3.49
N ILE A 48 -5.07 15.73 3.54
CA ILE A 48 -4.18 15.97 2.40
C ILE A 48 -4.53 15.01 1.25
N HIS A 49 -4.86 13.75 1.54
CA HIS A 49 -5.33 12.81 0.51
C HIS A 49 -6.54 13.37 -0.25
N ARG A 50 -7.51 13.97 0.46
CA ARG A 50 -8.72 14.54 -0.16
C ARG A 50 -8.40 15.78 -1.00
N VAL A 51 -7.56 16.67 -0.49
CA VAL A 51 -7.14 17.88 -1.20
C VAL A 51 -6.40 17.50 -2.48
N LYS A 52 -5.42 16.60 -2.39
CA LYS A 52 -4.63 16.17 -3.56
C LYS A 52 -5.44 15.35 -4.55
N GLN A 53 -6.35 14.50 -4.10
CA GLN A 53 -7.28 13.84 -5.03
C GLN A 53 -8.12 14.83 -5.84
N ARG A 54 -8.60 15.93 -5.24
CA ARG A 54 -9.33 16.97 -5.97
C ARG A 54 -8.41 17.75 -6.92
N GLU A 55 -7.24 18.15 -6.44
CA GLU A 55 -6.23 18.88 -7.22
C GLU A 55 -5.82 18.14 -8.49
N PHE A 56 -5.62 16.82 -8.39
CA PHE A 56 -5.26 15.95 -9.51
C PHE A 56 -6.48 15.36 -10.22
N GLN A 57 -7.71 15.80 -9.90
CA GLN A 57 -8.96 15.31 -10.50
C GLN A 57 -9.09 13.77 -10.47
N GLY A 58 -8.62 13.16 -9.38
CA GLY A 58 -8.59 11.71 -9.21
C GLY A 58 -7.45 11.00 -9.93
N ASN A 59 -6.61 11.70 -10.69
CA ASN A 59 -5.42 11.14 -11.34
C ASN A 59 -4.17 11.18 -10.43
N ILE A 60 -4.31 10.60 -9.23
CA ILE A 60 -3.23 10.40 -8.27
C ILE A 60 -3.37 9.01 -7.64
N ILE A 61 -2.26 8.32 -7.44
CA ILE A 61 -2.24 7.03 -6.72
C ILE A 61 -1.87 7.31 -5.26
N ILE A 62 -2.66 6.78 -4.34
CA ILE A 62 -2.37 6.82 -2.90
C ILE A 62 -1.74 5.49 -2.53
N ILE A 63 -0.52 5.54 -2.00
CA ILE A 63 0.17 4.38 -1.45
C ILE A 63 0.16 4.53 0.08
N ASP A 64 -0.62 3.68 0.74
CA ASP A 64 -0.76 3.64 2.20
C ASP A 64 -0.32 2.28 2.73
N GLY A 65 0.84 2.24 3.38
CA GLY A 65 1.47 1.00 3.82
C GLY A 65 0.65 0.21 4.83
N ASP A 66 -0.06 0.89 5.73
CA ASP A 66 -0.86 0.20 6.76
C ASP A 66 -2.04 -0.56 6.13
N SER A 67 -2.63 -0.02 5.05
CA SER A 67 -3.69 -0.69 4.30
C SER A 67 -3.24 -2.05 3.71
N TYR A 68 -1.95 -2.21 3.39
CA TYR A 68 -1.44 -3.43 2.76
C TYR A 68 -1.24 -4.60 3.71
N ARG A 69 -1.24 -4.37 5.03
CA ARG A 69 -1.15 -5.45 6.04
C ARG A 69 -2.26 -6.49 5.86
N SER A 70 -3.46 -6.04 5.49
CA SER A 70 -4.64 -6.87 5.24
C SER A 70 -4.51 -7.80 4.03
N PHE A 71 -3.49 -7.61 3.18
CA PHE A 71 -3.21 -8.45 2.01
C PHE A 71 -2.21 -9.57 2.31
N HIS A 72 -1.70 -9.67 3.54
CA HIS A 72 -0.90 -10.81 3.97
C HIS A 72 -1.73 -12.10 3.82
N PRO A 73 -1.18 -13.20 3.27
CA PRO A 73 -1.94 -14.43 3.02
C PRO A 73 -2.63 -14.98 4.28
N ASN A 74 -1.94 -14.92 5.42
CA ASN A 74 -2.46 -15.39 6.72
C ASN A 74 -2.99 -14.23 7.60
N TYR A 75 -3.46 -13.13 7.03
CA TYR A 75 -3.85 -11.94 7.80
C TYR A 75 -4.92 -12.26 8.87
N LEU A 76 -5.95 -13.04 8.51
CA LEU A 76 -7.02 -13.39 9.44
C LEU A 76 -6.51 -14.22 10.62
N ASP A 77 -5.66 -15.21 10.35
CA ASP A 77 -5.07 -16.05 11.39
C ASP A 77 -4.14 -15.25 12.31
N LEU A 78 -3.34 -14.34 11.74
CA LEU A 78 -2.49 -13.41 12.50
C LEU A 78 -3.35 -12.50 13.39
N GLN A 79 -4.47 -12.02 12.87
CA GLN A 79 -5.40 -11.17 13.61
C GLN A 79 -6.13 -11.94 14.72
N GLU A 80 -6.54 -13.18 14.47
CA GLU A 80 -7.17 -14.05 15.47
C GLU A 80 -6.19 -14.38 16.61
N LYS A 81 -4.95 -14.71 16.26
CA LYS A 81 -3.94 -15.14 17.23
C LYS A 81 -3.33 -14.00 18.04
N TYR A 82 -3.06 -12.86 17.41
CA TYR A 82 -2.30 -11.75 18.02
C TYR A 82 -3.10 -10.47 18.20
N GLY A 83 -4.33 -10.38 17.66
CA GLY A 83 -5.18 -9.21 17.81
C GLY A 83 -4.50 -7.93 17.34
N LYS A 84 -4.38 -6.95 18.24
CA LYS A 84 -3.70 -5.68 17.96
C LYS A 84 -2.20 -5.83 17.67
N ASP A 85 -1.57 -6.89 18.17
CA ASP A 85 -0.12 -7.12 18.04
C ASP A 85 0.22 -7.80 16.69
N SER A 86 -0.79 -8.16 15.88
CA SER A 86 -0.63 -8.67 14.51
C SER A 86 0.15 -7.71 13.59
N VAL A 87 0.20 -6.43 13.95
CA VAL A 87 0.98 -5.39 13.25
C VAL A 87 2.47 -5.71 13.22
N ASP A 88 3.01 -6.36 14.25
CA ASP A 88 4.43 -6.72 14.29
C ASP A 88 4.79 -7.87 13.35
N TYR A 89 3.80 -8.70 13.02
CA TYR A 89 3.96 -9.86 12.14
C TYR A 89 3.69 -9.52 10.68
N THR A 90 2.85 -8.51 10.41
CA THR A 90 2.50 -8.07 9.05
C THR A 90 3.43 -6.99 8.50
N LYS A 91 4.29 -6.39 9.33
CA LYS A 91 5.10 -5.22 8.95
C LYS A 91 6.07 -5.48 7.79
N VAL A 92 6.67 -6.67 7.72
CA VAL A 92 7.63 -7.03 6.67
C VAL A 92 6.93 -7.09 5.32
N PHE A 93 5.82 -7.81 5.24
CA PHE A 93 5.01 -7.90 4.03
C PHE A 93 4.52 -6.51 3.56
N ALA A 94 3.96 -5.72 4.48
CA ALA A 94 3.45 -4.39 4.16
C ALA A 94 4.56 -3.45 3.66
N GLY A 95 5.74 -3.48 4.30
CA GLY A 95 6.91 -2.70 3.88
C GLY A 95 7.38 -3.08 2.48
N GLN A 96 7.57 -4.38 2.22
CA GLN A 96 7.95 -4.87 0.89
C GLN A 96 6.91 -4.52 -0.18
N MET A 97 5.62 -4.54 0.16
CA MET A 97 4.56 -4.15 -0.78
C MET A 97 4.62 -2.66 -1.11
N VAL A 98 4.91 -1.78 -0.14
CA VAL A 98 5.13 -0.35 -0.40
C VAL A 98 6.31 -0.15 -1.34
N GLU A 99 7.46 -0.75 -1.03
CA GLU A 99 8.68 -0.63 -1.84
C GLU A 99 8.44 -1.09 -3.29
N TYR A 100 7.84 -2.27 -3.45
CA TYR A 100 7.48 -2.83 -4.75
C TYR A 100 6.54 -1.90 -5.52
N LEU A 101 5.47 -1.41 -4.89
CA LEU A 101 4.50 -0.55 -5.57
C LEU A 101 5.09 0.81 -5.96
N VAL A 102 5.96 1.39 -5.13
CA VAL A 102 6.67 2.62 -5.48
C VAL A 102 7.56 2.40 -6.70
N ASP A 103 8.37 1.35 -6.69
CA ASP A 103 9.27 1.00 -7.80
C ASP A 103 8.49 0.72 -9.09
N GLU A 104 7.51 -0.18 -9.04
CA GLU A 104 6.73 -0.58 -10.23
C GLU A 104 5.87 0.53 -10.82
N LEU A 105 5.27 1.39 -9.99
CA LEU A 105 4.42 2.47 -10.48
C LEU A 105 5.25 3.66 -10.98
N SER A 106 6.42 3.92 -10.40
CA SER A 106 7.31 4.99 -10.87
C SER A 106 7.89 4.71 -12.26
N LYS A 107 8.08 3.43 -12.63
CA LYS A 107 8.51 3.02 -13.97
C LYS A 107 7.46 3.29 -15.05
N LYS A 108 6.19 3.44 -14.68
CA LYS A 108 5.07 3.53 -15.63
C LYS A 108 4.82 4.94 -16.16
N GLY A 109 5.40 5.98 -15.56
CA GLY A 109 5.16 7.37 -15.96
C GLY A 109 4.87 8.22 -14.75
#